data_AF-A0A7S3RQ59-F1
#
_entry.id   AF-A0A7S3RQ59-F1
#
_cell.length_a   1.000
_cell.length_b   1.000
_cell.length_c   1.000
_cell.angle_alpha   90.00
_cell.angle_beta   90.00
_cell.angle_gamma   90.00
#
_symmetry.space_group_name_H-M   'P 1'
#
loop_
_entity.id
_entity.type
_entity.pdbx_description
1 polymer ?
#
loop_
_entity_poly.entity_id
_entity_poly.type
_entity_poly.pdbx_seq_one_letter_code
_entity_poly.pdbx_strand_id
1 'polypeptide(L)'
;STYEEALRLVTVGARARTTAATALNDRSSRSHAVFTLRIERASSSNSLTLVDLAGREQERHTQCRTERFKELTLINRSLFHLARCVRALAEKGGPGSEKGANGAAVPGRDGGAWHHFRNSKLTMVLGHALAGNSHTAVIGTISPARGAYEDSLATLRFVESVKQVRTRPALPCSRREDVVHELQDEVRRLQARL
;
A
#
# COMPACT_ATOMS: atom_id res chain seq x y z
N SER A 1 -14.68 12.81 18.09
CA SER A 1 -13.98 11.63 18.61
C SER A 1 -12.87 12.07 19.52
N THR A 2 -12.77 11.48 20.71
CA THR A 2 -11.68 11.76 21.65
C THR A 2 -10.46 10.89 21.35
N TYR A 3 -9.28 11.30 21.81
CA TYR A 3 -8.04 10.53 21.68
C TYR A 3 -8.18 9.10 22.24
N GLU A 4 -8.91 8.95 23.35
CA GLU A 4 -9.14 7.65 23.98
C GLU A 4 -9.97 6.69 23.10
N GLU A 5 -10.97 7.19 22.39
CA GLU A 5 -11.75 6.35 21.45
C GLU A 5 -10.87 5.81 20.32
N ALA A 6 -9.98 6.65 19.78
CA ALA A 6 -9.04 6.24 18.75
C ALA A 6 -8.06 5.16 19.27
N LEU A 7 -7.51 5.35 20.46
CA LEU A 7 -6.65 4.34 21.11
C LEU A 7 -7.38 3.03 21.39
N ARG A 8 -8.64 3.11 21.84
CA ARG A 8 -9.47 1.92 22.06
C ARG A 8 -9.66 1.13 20.77
N LEU A 9 -9.99 1.80 19.65
CA LEU A 9 -10.13 1.15 18.34
C LEU A 9 -8.83 0.51 17.86
N VAL A 10 -7.69 1.19 18.03
CA VAL A 10 -6.37 0.61 17.73
C VAL A 10 -6.13 -0.65 18.56
N THR A 11 -6.43 -0.59 19.87
CA THR A 11 -6.24 -1.73 20.79
C THR A 11 -7.15 -2.90 20.44
N VAL A 12 -8.41 -2.64 20.08
CA VAL A 12 -9.36 -3.67 19.61
C VAL A 12 -8.86 -4.31 18.32
N GLY A 13 -8.39 -3.51 17.36
CA GLY A 13 -7.81 -4.02 16.11
C GLY A 13 -6.55 -4.87 16.34
N ALA A 14 -5.67 -4.42 17.22
CA ALA A 14 -4.48 -5.17 17.61
C ALA A 14 -4.84 -6.51 18.28
N ARG A 15 -5.81 -6.52 19.20
CA ARG A 15 -6.29 -7.74 19.86
C ARG A 15 -6.95 -8.71 18.89
N ALA A 16 -7.76 -8.23 17.94
CA ALA A 16 -8.36 -9.07 16.91
C ALA A 16 -7.30 -9.74 16.01
N ARG A 17 -6.16 -9.08 15.80
CA ARG A 17 -4.99 -9.67 15.14
C ARG A 17 -4.32 -10.72 16.03
N THR A 18 -4.16 -10.45 17.32
CA THR A 18 -3.56 -11.39 18.29
C THR A 18 -4.40 -12.66 18.48
N THR A 19 -5.73 -12.56 18.58
CA THR A 19 -6.61 -13.72 18.81
C THR A 19 -6.68 -14.67 17.62
N ALA A 20 -6.39 -14.20 16.40
CA ALA A 20 -6.25 -15.05 15.22
C ALA A 20 -4.96 -15.89 15.21
N ALA A 21 -3.98 -15.58 16.05
CA ALA A 21 -2.76 -16.36 16.25
C ALA A 21 -2.94 -17.33 17.44
N THR A 22 -3.70 -18.41 17.25
CA THR A 22 -3.83 -19.47 18.27
C THR A 22 -2.72 -20.51 18.13
N ALA A 23 -2.03 -20.74 19.26
CA ALA A 23 -1.15 -21.83 19.77
C ALA A 23 -0.33 -22.77 18.85
N LEU A 24 -0.62 -22.89 17.56
CA LEU A 24 0.04 -23.80 16.62
C LEU A 24 0.51 -23.11 15.33
N ASN A 25 0.08 -21.87 15.06
CA ASN A 25 0.46 -21.14 13.85
C ASN A 25 0.65 -19.66 14.16
N ASP A 26 1.87 -19.16 13.93
CA ASP A 26 2.15 -17.72 13.92
C ASP A 26 1.57 -17.09 12.64
N ARG A 27 0.23 -16.97 12.59
CA ARG A 27 -0.47 -16.31 11.48
C ARG A 27 -0.24 -14.79 11.47
N SER A 28 0.34 -14.26 12.56
CA SER A 28 0.57 -12.82 12.73
C SER A 28 1.66 -12.29 11.81
N SER A 29 2.72 -13.08 11.53
CA SER A 29 3.77 -12.77 10.56
C SER A 29 3.28 -12.85 9.11
N ARG A 30 2.12 -13.45 8.87
CA ARG A 30 1.59 -13.80 7.55
C ARG A 30 0.45 -12.90 7.07
N SER A 31 0.08 -11.88 7.84
CA SER A 31 -1.01 -10.96 7.50
C SER A 31 -0.53 -9.51 7.44
N HIS A 32 -1.13 -8.72 6.55
CA HIS A 32 -0.90 -7.28 6.48
C HIS A 32 -1.97 -6.56 7.30
N ALA A 33 -1.58 -5.58 8.12
CA ALA A 33 -2.52 -4.73 8.82
C ALA A 33 -2.50 -3.32 8.23
N VAL A 34 -3.68 -2.76 7.97
CA VAL A 34 -3.85 -1.39 7.45
C VAL A 34 -4.71 -0.62 8.44
N PHE A 35 -4.16 0.46 8.99
CA PHE A 35 -4.86 1.37 9.87
C PHE A 35 -4.93 2.75 9.21
N THR A 36 -6.13 3.27 8.99
CA THR A 36 -6.33 4.58 8.36
C THR A 36 -7.02 5.52 9.33
N LEU A 37 -6.34 6.62 9.66
CA LEU A 37 -6.89 7.73 10.41
C LEU A 37 -7.24 8.85 9.43
N ARG A 38 -8.52 9.15 9.30
CA ARG A 38 -9.01 10.28 8.49
C ARG A 38 -9.23 11.50 9.37
N ILE A 39 -8.57 12.59 9.03
CA ILE A 39 -8.63 13.88 9.72
C ILE A 39 -9.42 14.83 8.82
N GLU A 40 -10.61 15.21 9.28
CA GLU A 40 -11.46 16.15 8.58
C GLU A 40 -11.41 17.52 9.28
N ARG A 41 -11.03 18.54 8.53
CA ARG A 41 -11.19 19.96 8.88
C ARG A 41 -12.17 20.59 7.89
N ALA A 42 -12.71 21.76 8.25
CA ALA A 42 -13.70 22.47 7.42
C ALA A 42 -13.23 22.64 5.95
N SER A 43 -11.97 23.00 5.74
CA SER A 43 -11.37 23.28 4.42
C SER A 43 -10.34 22.25 3.93
N SER A 44 -10.13 21.14 4.65
CA SER A 44 -9.15 20.13 4.25
C SER A 44 -9.51 18.75 4.81
N SER A 45 -9.44 17.71 3.98
CA SER A 45 -9.52 16.33 4.44
C SER A 45 -8.18 15.65 4.18
N ASN A 46 -7.52 15.22 5.25
CA ASN A 46 -6.26 14.50 5.21
C ASN A 46 -6.48 13.07 5.70
N SER A 47 -5.67 12.12 5.21
CA SER A 47 -5.68 10.75 5.69
C SER A 47 -4.26 10.29 6.00
N LEU A 48 -4.06 9.76 7.20
CA LEU A 48 -2.85 9.05 7.58
C LEU A 48 -3.14 7.55 7.49
N THR A 49 -2.35 6.83 6.70
CA THR A 49 -2.45 5.38 6.59
C THR A 49 -1.16 4.75 7.10
N LEU A 50 -1.28 3.92 8.13
CA LEU A 50 -0.21 3.11 8.69
C LEU A 50 -0.41 1.68 8.19
N VAL A 51 0.63 1.11 7.59
CA VAL A 51 0.60 -0.26 7.08
C VAL A 51 1.71 -1.07 7.71
N ASP A 52 1.31 -2.14 8.40
CA ASP A 52 2.21 -3.18 8.89
C ASP A 52 2.19 -4.33 7.87
N LEU A 53 3.33 -4.54 7.22
CA LEU A 53 3.46 -5.55 6.18
C LEU A 53 3.78 -6.91 6.80
N ALA A 54 3.24 -7.97 6.21
CA ALA A 54 3.61 -9.33 6.54
C ALA A 54 5.14 -9.53 6.41
N GLY A 55 5.66 -10.43 7.22
CA GLY A 55 7.02 -10.93 7.15
C GLY A 55 7.35 -11.46 5.75
N ARG A 56 8.57 -11.18 5.31
CA ARG A 56 9.09 -11.57 3.99
C ARG A 56 10.02 -12.78 4.06
N GLU A 57 10.19 -13.35 5.25
CA GLU A 57 11.07 -14.47 5.50
C GLU A 57 10.70 -15.68 4.66
N GLN A 58 11.74 -16.28 4.07
CA GLN A 58 11.56 -17.48 3.26
C GLN A 58 11.57 -18.69 4.19
N GLU A 59 10.38 -19.25 4.47
CA GLU A 59 10.26 -20.53 5.18
C GLU A 59 10.87 -21.65 4.32
N ARG A 60 12.20 -21.82 4.37
CA ARG A 60 12.93 -22.92 3.70
C ARG A 60 12.58 -24.31 4.25
N HIS A 61 11.69 -24.39 5.24
CA HIS A 61 11.30 -25.60 5.94
C HIS A 61 9.79 -25.69 6.12
N THR A 62 9.05 -26.04 5.06
CA THR A 62 7.69 -26.57 5.27
C THR A 62 7.39 -27.71 4.31
N GLN A 63 7.61 -28.92 4.80
CA GLN A 63 6.95 -30.16 4.38
C GLN A 63 5.44 -30.11 4.71
N CYS A 64 4.74 -29.04 4.31
CA CYS A 64 3.36 -28.82 4.73
C CYS A 64 2.37 -28.93 3.57
N ARG A 65 1.36 -29.77 3.80
CA ARG A 65 0.22 -30.11 2.95
C ARG A 65 -0.38 -28.91 2.20
N THR A 66 -0.84 -29.22 0.99
CA THR A 66 -1.29 -28.40 -0.15
C THR A 66 -2.04 -27.10 0.13
N GLU A 67 -2.81 -26.98 1.22
CA GLU A 67 -3.54 -25.74 1.55
C GLU A 67 -2.64 -24.65 2.17
N ARG A 68 -1.70 -25.04 3.03
CA ARG A 68 -0.73 -24.10 3.62
C ARG A 68 0.22 -23.53 2.57
N PHE A 69 0.54 -24.33 1.55
CA PHE A 69 1.31 -23.88 0.40
C PHE A 69 0.57 -22.83 -0.44
N LYS A 70 -0.76 -22.99 -0.64
CA LYS A 70 -1.58 -21.99 -1.33
C LYS A 70 -1.63 -20.66 -0.56
N GLU A 71 -1.76 -20.70 0.76
CA GLU A 71 -1.74 -19.50 1.62
C GLU A 71 -0.38 -18.79 1.58
N LEU A 72 0.71 -19.54 1.77
CA LEU A 72 2.08 -19.01 1.66
C LEU A 72 2.35 -18.37 0.30
N THR A 73 1.82 -18.97 -0.77
CA THR A 73 1.93 -18.41 -2.12
C THR A 73 1.22 -17.06 -2.22
N LEU A 74 0.05 -16.90 -1.58
CA LEU A 74 -0.73 -15.65 -1.64
C LEU A 74 -0.06 -14.49 -0.87
N ILE A 75 0.53 -14.77 0.29
CA ILE A 75 1.21 -13.76 1.11
C ILE A 75 2.46 -13.27 0.39
N ASN A 76 3.31 -14.19 -0.04
CA ASN A 76 4.50 -13.87 -0.83
C ASN A 76 4.14 -13.19 -2.16
N ARG A 77 3.01 -13.57 -2.77
CA ARG A 77 2.50 -12.91 -3.97
C ARG A 77 2.19 -11.43 -3.72
N SER A 78 1.60 -11.06 -2.59
CA SER A 78 1.29 -9.65 -2.29
C SER A 78 2.54 -8.78 -2.11
N LEU A 79 3.55 -9.26 -1.36
CA LEU A 79 4.84 -8.58 -1.17
C LEU A 79 5.67 -8.55 -2.45
N PHE A 80 5.63 -9.63 -3.23
CA PHE A 80 6.28 -9.70 -4.53
C PHE A 80 5.71 -8.68 -5.51
N HIS A 81 4.38 -8.58 -5.61
CA HIS A 81 3.74 -7.58 -6.46
C HIS A 81 4.02 -6.15 -5.97
N LEU A 82 4.08 -5.92 -4.66
CA LEU A 82 4.51 -4.64 -4.10
C LEU A 82 5.93 -4.27 -4.55
N ALA A 83 6.89 -5.20 -4.42
CA ALA A 83 8.27 -5.00 -4.87
C ALA A 83 8.36 -4.72 -6.37
N ARG A 84 7.57 -5.41 -7.20
CA ARG A 84 7.48 -5.14 -8.64
C ARG A 84 6.90 -3.75 -8.94
N CYS A 85 5.85 -3.34 -8.24
CA CYS A 85 5.27 -1.99 -8.39
C CYS A 85 6.32 -0.93 -8.07
N VAL A 86 7.02 -1.07 -6.94
CA VAL A 86 8.04 -0.11 -6.51
C VAL A 86 9.17 -0.02 -7.53
N ARG A 87 9.70 -1.15 -8.03
CA ARG A 87 10.75 -1.14 -9.05
C ARG A 87 10.30 -0.46 -10.35
N ALA A 88 9.09 -0.77 -10.82
CA ALA A 88 8.54 -0.15 -12.02
C ALA A 88 8.34 1.37 -11.87
N LEU A 89 8.04 1.85 -10.64
CA LEU A 89 7.94 3.27 -10.34
C LEU A 89 9.32 3.94 -10.20
N ALA A 90 10.29 3.24 -9.60
CA ALA A 90 11.66 3.71 -9.44
C ALA A 90 12.34 3.93 -10.80
N GLU A 91 12.19 2.98 -11.73
CA GLU A 91 12.72 3.08 -13.10
C GLU A 91 12.13 4.27 -13.89
N LYS A 92 10.85 4.59 -13.67
CA LYS A 92 10.17 5.75 -14.30
C LYS A 92 10.46 7.08 -13.61
N GLY A 93 10.95 7.06 -12.37
CA GLY A 93 11.30 8.24 -11.58
C GLY A 93 12.77 8.66 -11.67
N GLY A 94 13.59 7.88 -12.39
CA GLY A 94 15.03 8.08 -12.53
C GLY A 94 15.39 9.29 -13.40
N PRO A 95 16.58 9.90 -13.19
CA PRO A 95 17.04 11.12 -13.89
C PRO A 95 17.42 10.91 -15.38
N GLY A 96 16.86 9.90 -16.07
CA GLY A 96 17.15 9.57 -17.47
C GLY A 96 15.93 9.24 -18.33
N SER A 97 14.72 9.27 -17.79
CA SER A 97 13.48 8.98 -18.52
C SER A 97 12.84 10.25 -19.10
N GLU A 98 13.61 11.03 -19.86
CA GLU A 98 13.11 12.17 -20.67
C GLU A 98 12.70 11.77 -22.08
N LYS A 99 12.94 10.52 -22.51
CA LYS A 99 12.52 10.04 -23.85
C LYS A 99 11.16 9.36 -23.80
N GLY A 100 10.13 10.19 -23.68
CA GLY A 100 8.72 9.83 -23.78
C GLY A 100 7.87 11.09 -23.93
N ALA A 101 8.32 12.01 -24.79
CA ALA A 101 7.61 13.21 -25.18
C ALA A 101 6.30 12.84 -25.89
N ASN A 102 5.24 12.61 -25.12
CA ASN A 102 3.90 13.00 -25.52
C ASN A 102 2.94 12.93 -24.33
N GLY A 103 2.38 14.10 -24.00
CA GLY A 103 1.06 14.21 -23.40
C GLY A 103 1.02 14.00 -21.89
N ALA A 104 0.85 15.11 -21.18
CA ALA A 104 -0.11 15.26 -20.08
C ALA A 104 -0.90 13.99 -19.72
N ALA A 105 -0.33 13.15 -18.87
CA ALA A 105 -1.07 12.11 -18.19
C ALA A 105 -0.53 12.03 -16.76
N VAL A 106 -1.23 12.71 -15.84
CA VAL A 106 -1.67 12.00 -14.63
C VAL A 106 -2.11 10.64 -15.14
N PRO A 107 -1.56 9.51 -14.67
CA PRO A 107 -1.87 8.24 -15.29
C PRO A 107 -3.37 8.02 -15.16
N GLY A 108 -4.07 8.28 -16.27
CA GLY A 108 -5.38 7.71 -16.53
C GLY A 108 -5.24 6.22 -16.29
N ARG A 109 -6.32 5.64 -15.80
CA ARG A 109 -6.50 4.27 -15.27
C ARG A 109 -5.88 3.13 -16.10
N ASP A 110 -5.35 3.43 -17.29
CA ASP A 110 -4.94 2.54 -18.38
C ASP A 110 -3.47 2.69 -18.80
N GLY A 111 -2.68 3.57 -18.16
CA GLY A 111 -1.22 3.63 -18.38
C GLY A 111 -0.48 2.51 -17.66
N GLY A 112 0.31 1.70 -18.37
CA GLY A 112 0.86 0.39 -17.95
C GLY A 112 1.53 0.24 -16.57
N ALA A 113 1.82 1.34 -15.84
CA ALA A 113 2.20 1.28 -14.42
C ALA A 113 1.02 0.90 -13.51
N TRP A 114 -0.21 1.33 -13.84
CA TRP A 114 -1.43 1.00 -13.07
C TRP A 114 -1.80 -0.48 -13.12
N HIS A 115 -1.35 -1.19 -14.16
CA HIS A 115 -1.58 -2.62 -14.30
C HIS A 115 -0.94 -3.42 -13.15
N HIS A 116 0.21 -2.96 -12.63
CA HIS A 116 0.91 -3.66 -11.55
C HIS A 116 0.17 -3.54 -10.21
N PHE A 117 -0.52 -2.42 -9.95
CA PHE A 117 -1.27 -2.23 -8.71
C PHE A 117 -2.53 -3.09 -8.62
N ARG A 118 -3.06 -3.59 -9.74
CA ARG A 118 -4.25 -4.47 -9.77
C ARG A 118 -3.94 -5.94 -9.44
N ASN A 119 -2.66 -6.32 -9.34
CA ASN A 119 -2.26 -7.71 -9.12
C ASN A 119 -2.44 -8.20 -7.67
N SER A 120 -2.61 -7.28 -6.71
CA SER A 120 -2.89 -7.59 -5.32
C SER A 120 -3.80 -6.55 -4.68
N LYS A 121 -4.68 -6.97 -3.75
CA LYS A 121 -5.51 -6.06 -2.95
C LYS A 121 -4.66 -5.04 -2.18
N LEU A 122 -3.50 -5.47 -1.68
CA LEU A 122 -2.56 -4.60 -0.97
C LEU A 122 -2.03 -3.48 -1.89
N THR A 123 -1.60 -3.84 -3.10
CA THR A 123 -1.09 -2.86 -4.06
C THR A 123 -2.19 -1.91 -4.56
N MET A 124 -3.45 -2.34 -4.60
CA MET A 124 -4.57 -1.46 -4.90
C MET A 124 -4.79 -0.41 -3.80
N VAL A 125 -4.75 -0.83 -2.53
CA VAL A 125 -4.90 0.09 -1.38
C VAL A 125 -3.71 1.06 -1.32
N LEU A 126 -2.50 0.56 -1.55
CA LEU A 126 -1.26 1.36 -1.52
C LEU A 126 -1.00 2.16 -2.81
N GLY A 127 -1.80 1.99 -3.86
CA GLY A 127 -1.56 2.64 -5.16
C GLY A 127 -1.51 4.17 -5.03
N HIS A 128 -2.41 4.75 -4.24
CA HIS A 128 -2.42 6.18 -3.98
C HIS A 128 -1.22 6.63 -3.12
N ALA A 129 -0.72 5.79 -2.21
CA ALA A 129 0.45 6.09 -1.40
C ALA A 129 1.73 6.09 -2.26
N LEU A 130 1.89 5.13 -3.17
CA LEU A 130 3.13 4.95 -3.92
C LEU A 130 3.23 5.79 -5.21
N ALA A 131 2.12 6.09 -5.87
CA ALA A 131 2.11 6.81 -7.15
C ALA A 131 1.17 8.03 -7.18
N GLY A 132 0.47 8.31 -6.08
CA GLY A 132 -0.52 9.37 -5.98
C GLY A 132 -0.07 10.58 -5.17
N ASN A 133 -1.07 11.32 -4.69
CA ASN A 133 -0.90 12.47 -3.82
C ASN A 133 -0.72 11.99 -2.37
N SER A 134 0.51 11.61 -2.00
CA SER A 134 0.80 11.17 -0.64
C SER A 134 2.26 11.43 -0.25
N HIS A 135 2.44 11.78 1.03
CA HIS A 135 3.75 11.72 1.67
C HIS A 135 3.96 10.30 2.21
N THR A 136 4.79 9.54 1.51
CA THR A 136 5.02 8.13 1.82
C THR A 136 6.39 7.95 2.42
N ALA A 137 6.43 7.38 3.63
CA ALA A 137 7.65 6.93 4.29
C ALA A 137 7.59 5.41 4.47
N VAL A 138 8.73 4.74 4.27
CA VAL A 138 8.86 3.30 4.46
C VAL A 138 9.93 3.04 5.52
N ILE A 139 9.60 2.21 6.50
CA ILE A 139 10.50 1.81 7.58
C ILE A 139 10.92 0.37 7.30
N GLY A 140 12.21 0.16 7.02
CA GLY A 140 12.79 -1.18 6.87
C GLY A 140 13.28 -1.70 8.22
N THR A 141 12.59 -2.70 8.78
CA THR A 141 13.05 -3.41 9.98
C THR A 141 14.01 -4.53 9.57
N ILE A 142 15.20 -4.55 10.17
CA ILE A 142 16.24 -5.54 9.89
C ILE A 142 16.71 -6.18 11.18
N SER A 143 17.20 -7.42 11.09
CA SER A 143 17.75 -8.15 12.22
C SER A 143 19.28 -8.22 12.11
N PRO A 144 20.04 -7.94 13.18
CA PRO A 144 21.50 -8.06 13.17
C PRO A 144 22.00 -9.52 13.20
N ALA A 145 21.10 -10.49 13.33
CA ALA A 145 21.47 -11.90 13.43
C ALA A 145 22.04 -12.44 12.11
N ARG A 146 23.13 -13.23 12.20
CA ARG A 146 23.78 -13.85 11.03
C ARG A 146 22.83 -14.72 10.19
N GLY A 147 21.88 -15.39 10.84
CA GLY A 147 20.86 -16.22 10.15
C GLY A 147 19.88 -15.42 9.30
N ALA A 148 19.73 -14.12 9.56
CA ALA A 148 18.81 -13.21 8.85
C ALA A 148 19.55 -12.29 7.85
N TYR A 149 20.81 -12.60 7.52
CA TYR A 149 21.64 -11.77 6.65
C TYR A 149 21.02 -11.57 5.26
N GLU A 150 20.57 -12.66 4.62
CA GLU A 150 19.95 -12.63 3.28
C GLU A 150 18.65 -11.80 3.27
N ASP A 151 17.80 -12.00 4.27
CA ASP A 151 16.53 -11.27 4.39
C ASP A 151 16.76 -9.78 4.68
N SER A 152 17.73 -9.46 5.55
CA SER A 152 18.10 -8.08 5.86
C SER A 152 18.66 -7.36 4.63
N LEU A 153 19.49 -8.02 3.83
CA LEU A 153 20.01 -7.48 2.57
C LEU A 153 18.87 -7.24 1.56
N ALA A 154 17.93 -8.18 1.45
CA ALA A 154 16.77 -8.02 0.58
C ALA A 154 15.87 -6.84 0.99
N THR A 155 15.68 -6.62 2.30
CA THR A 155 14.95 -5.48 2.85
C THR A 155 15.67 -4.16 2.53
N LEU A 156 17.00 -4.09 2.73
CA LEU A 156 17.77 -2.89 2.41
C LEU A 156 17.69 -2.52 0.92
N ARG A 157 17.85 -3.49 0.02
CA ARG A 157 17.69 -3.28 -1.44
C ARG A 157 16.29 -2.82 -1.82
N PHE A 158 15.27 -3.30 -1.12
CA PHE A 158 13.91 -2.85 -1.33
C PHE A 158 13.73 -1.38 -0.88
N VAL A 159 14.21 -1.01 0.31
CA VAL A 159 14.17 0.37 0.81
C VAL A 159 14.92 1.33 -0.12
N GLU A 160 16.07 0.90 -0.65
CA GLU A 160 16.81 1.65 -1.66
C GLU A 160 15.97 1.89 -2.94
N SER A 161 15.26 0.86 -3.41
CA SER A 161 14.35 0.99 -4.56
C SER A 161 13.20 1.97 -4.27
N VAL A 162 12.62 1.91 -3.06
CA VAL A 162 11.54 2.82 -2.64
C VAL A 162 12.03 4.27 -2.63
N LYS A 163 13.26 4.52 -2.19
CA LYS A 163 13.84 5.87 -2.14
C LYS A 163 13.87 6.57 -3.51
N GLN A 164 13.92 5.81 -4.60
CA GLN A 164 13.92 6.33 -5.97
C GLN A 164 12.52 6.69 -6.48
N VAL A 165 11.46 6.23 -5.79
CA VAL A 165 10.07 6.53 -6.16
C VAL A 165 9.75 7.98 -5.79
N ARG A 166 9.36 8.77 -6.79
CA ARG A 166 8.96 10.18 -6.61
C ARG A 166 7.44 10.28 -6.48
N THR A 167 6.95 10.70 -5.31
CA THR A 167 5.55 11.08 -5.11
C THR A 167 5.34 12.57 -5.38
N ARG A 168 4.11 12.97 -5.71
CA ARG A 168 3.74 14.38 -5.92
C ARG A 168 2.69 14.80 -4.89
N PRO A 169 3.11 15.08 -3.64
CA PRO A 169 2.19 15.54 -2.62
C PRO A 169 1.72 16.96 -2.95
N ALA A 170 0.41 17.16 -2.95
CA ALA A 170 -0.27 18.43 -3.11
C ALA A 170 -1.26 18.60 -1.96
N LEU A 171 -1.41 19.82 -1.45
CA LEU A 171 -2.38 20.08 -0.38
C LEU A 171 -3.78 19.72 -0.88
N PRO A 172 -4.56 18.91 -0.13
CA PRO A 172 -5.94 18.63 -0.49
C PRO A 172 -6.77 19.89 -0.22
N CYS A 173 -6.88 20.75 -1.23
CA CYS A 173 -7.84 21.84 -1.23
C CYS A 173 -9.24 21.25 -1.19
N SER A 174 -10.07 21.69 -0.23
CA SER A 174 -11.47 21.32 -0.17
C SER A 174 -12.21 21.78 -1.42
N ARG A 175 -12.38 20.86 -2.35
CA ARG A 175 -13.37 20.91 -3.43
C ARG A 175 -14.55 19.99 -3.11
N ARG A 176 -14.98 19.95 -1.84
CA ARG A 176 -16.14 19.13 -1.46
C ARG A 176 -17.39 19.56 -2.25
N GLU A 177 -17.55 20.87 -2.43
CA GLU A 177 -18.66 21.43 -3.23
C GLU A 177 -18.50 21.08 -4.72
N ASP A 178 -17.31 21.25 -5.30
CA ASP A 178 -17.08 20.91 -6.71
C ASP A 178 -17.22 19.42 -7.02
N VAL A 179 -16.76 18.52 -6.12
CA VAL A 179 -16.92 17.07 -6.29
C VAL A 179 -18.40 16.67 -6.15
N VAL A 180 -19.15 17.29 -5.24
CA VAL A 180 -20.59 17.07 -5.13
C VAL A 180 -21.31 17.57 -6.39
N HIS A 181 -20.93 18.73 -6.91
CA HIS A 181 -21.49 19.29 -8.13
C HIS A 181 -21.17 18.42 -9.36
N GLU A 182 -19.93 17.95 -9.50
CA GLU A 182 -19.50 17.05 -10.58
C GLU A 182 -20.23 15.71 -10.52
N LEU A 183 -20.38 15.13 -9.32
CA LEU A 183 -21.15 13.89 -9.14
C LEU A 183 -22.65 14.10 -9.43
N GLN A 184 -23.22 15.24 -9.05
CA GLN A 184 -24.61 15.59 -9.36
C GLN A 184 -24.83 15.84 -10.85
N ASP A 185 -23.87 16.43 -11.55
CA ASP A 185 -23.89 16.62 -13.00
C ASP A 185 -23.78 15.27 -13.73
N GLU A 186 -22.91 14.37 -13.28
CA GLU A 186 -22.76 13.05 -13.88
C GLU A 186 -23.99 12.16 -13.63
N VAL A 187 -24.61 12.25 -12.45
CA VAL A 187 -25.91 11.60 -12.18
C VAL A 187 -26.99 12.11 -13.13
N ARG A 188 -27.09 13.43 -13.33
CA ARG A 188 -28.04 14.02 -14.30
C ARG A 188 -27.78 13.54 -15.72
N ARG A 189 -26.52 13.48 -16.13
CA ARG A 189 -26.12 13.01 -17.47
C ARG A 189 -26.47 11.55 -17.69
N LEU A 190 -26.26 10.68 -16.70
CA LEU A 190 -26.60 9.27 -16.78
C LEU A 190 -28.10 9.02 -16.77
N GLN A 191 -28.85 9.80 -15.98
CA GLN A 191 -30.32 9.74 -15.96
C GLN A 191 -30.94 10.18 -17.30
N ALA A 192 -30.31 11.10 -18.04
CA ALA A 192 -30.76 11.50 -19.37
C ALA A 192 -30.46 10.49 -20.49
N ARG A 193 -29.66 9.44 -20.20
CA ARG A 193 -29.34 8.34 -21.14
C ARG A 193 -30.16 7.08 -20.88
N LEU A 194 -31.02 7.10 -19.85
CA LEU A 194 -32.05 6.10 -19.55
C LEU A 194 -33.38 6.56 -20.16
#